data_AF-A0A1M4WDE2-F1
#
_entry.id   AF-A0A1M4WDE2-F1
#
_cell.length_a   1.000
_cell.length_b   1.000
_cell.length_c   1.000
_cell.angle_alpha   90.00
_cell.angle_beta   90.00
_cell.angle_gamma   90.00
#
_symmetry.space_group_name_H-M   'P 1'
#
loop_
_entity.id
_entity.type
_entity.pdbx_description
1 polymer ?
#
loop_
_entity_poly.entity_id
_entity_poly.type
_entity_poly.pdbx_seq_one_letter_code
_entity_poly.pdbx_strand_id
1 'polypeptide(L)'
;MTGDFERKLTRRVWADDAFADRLEERPDEALQSIGLSVPAGVKVKVVVQKRDRIYFTIPPVRSPGSPPPTAPLNQFDLWSSKGLFIWLVPVAAKFKLLALRNAARQTGDGHAQP
;
A
#
# COMPACT_ATOMS: atom_id res chain seq x y z
N MET A 1 -13.87 13.01 -5.03
CA MET A 1 -12.63 13.01 -5.86
C MET A 1 -11.80 11.79 -5.51
N THR A 2 -11.75 10.77 -6.38
CA THR A 2 -11.03 9.50 -6.14
C THR A 2 -9.66 9.51 -6.83
N GLY A 3 -8.58 9.42 -6.05
CA GLY A 3 -7.20 9.27 -6.55
C GLY A 3 -6.20 10.40 -6.22
N ASP A 4 -6.57 11.39 -5.40
CA ASP A 4 -5.68 12.53 -5.13
C ASP A 4 -4.58 12.20 -4.14
N PHE A 5 -4.85 11.28 -3.21
CA PHE A 5 -3.82 10.71 -2.33
C PHE A 5 -2.76 9.98 -3.16
N GLU A 6 -3.17 9.04 -3.99
CA GLU A 6 -2.32 8.23 -4.88
C GLU A 6 -1.37 9.13 -5.69
N ARG A 7 -1.91 10.18 -6.32
CA ARG A 7 -1.12 11.15 -7.07
C ARG A 7 -0.13 11.93 -6.20
N LYS A 8 -0.56 12.41 -5.01
CA LYS A 8 0.30 13.16 -4.09
C LYS A 8 1.45 12.29 -3.58
N LEU A 9 1.15 11.05 -3.18
CA LEU A 9 2.17 10.11 -2.73
C LEU A 9 3.16 9.79 -3.85
N THR A 10 2.67 9.49 -5.07
CA THR A 10 3.56 9.27 -6.23
C THR A 10 4.48 10.46 -6.45
N ARG A 11 3.95 11.69 -6.47
CA ARG A 11 4.77 12.89 -6.65
C ARG A 11 5.82 13.04 -5.55
N ARG A 12 5.44 12.82 -4.28
CA ARG A 12 6.38 12.97 -3.17
C ARG A 12 7.52 11.96 -3.26
N VAL A 13 7.21 10.69 -3.50
CA VAL A 13 8.22 9.63 -3.64
C VAL A 13 9.21 9.91 -4.78
N TRP A 14 8.76 10.56 -5.86
CA TRP A 14 9.65 10.91 -6.99
C TRP A 14 10.34 12.27 -6.87
N ALA A 15 9.98 13.08 -5.88
CA ALA A 15 10.57 14.41 -5.65
C ALA A 15 11.46 14.46 -4.40
N ASP A 16 11.39 13.44 -3.53
CA ASP A 16 12.13 13.35 -2.27
C ASP A 16 12.63 11.93 -2.07
N ASP A 17 13.90 11.69 -2.42
CA ASP A 17 14.54 10.39 -2.32
C ASP A 17 14.64 9.91 -0.86
N ALA A 18 14.88 10.81 0.10
CA ALA A 18 14.97 10.44 1.51
C ALA A 18 13.61 9.96 2.06
N PHE A 19 12.51 10.53 1.57
CA PHE A 19 11.18 10.02 1.86
C PHE A 19 10.93 8.67 1.18
N ALA A 20 11.36 8.50 -0.08
CA ALA A 20 11.22 7.24 -0.80
C ALA A 20 11.93 6.08 -0.09
N ASP A 21 13.19 6.29 0.30
CA ASP A 21 14.00 5.31 1.03
C ASP A 21 13.33 4.93 2.36
N ARG A 22 12.91 5.94 3.13
CA ARG A 22 12.19 5.71 4.39
C ARG A 22 10.88 4.96 4.17
N LEU A 23 10.15 5.24 3.10
CA LEU A 23 8.89 4.56 2.78
C LEU A 23 9.12 3.08 2.44
N GLU A 24 10.22 2.73 1.77
CA GLU A 24 10.54 1.33 1.46
C GLU A 24 11.07 0.55 2.68
N GLU A 25 11.75 1.22 3.61
CA GLU A 25 12.30 0.62 4.83
C GLU A 25 11.28 0.54 5.99
N ARG A 26 10.61 1.67 6.27
CA ARG A 26 9.71 1.89 7.42
C ARG A 26 8.40 2.55 6.95
N PRO A 27 7.57 1.78 6.24
CA PRO A 27 6.38 2.32 5.58
C PRO A 27 5.34 2.88 6.55
N ASP A 28 5.21 2.31 7.74
CA ASP A 28 4.34 2.80 8.81
C ASP A 28 4.76 4.19 9.30
N GLU A 29 6.03 4.39 9.65
CA GLU A 29 6.56 5.70 10.07
C GLU A 29 6.43 6.74 8.94
N ALA A 30 6.78 6.36 7.71
CA ALA A 30 6.72 7.24 6.54
C ALA A 30 5.29 7.66 6.20
N LEU A 31 4.32 6.73 6.23
CA LEU A 31 2.91 7.05 6.01
C LEU A 31 2.34 7.90 7.14
N GLN A 32 2.75 7.65 8.39
CA GLN A 32 2.32 8.45 9.54
C GLN A 32 2.78 9.89 9.43
N SER A 33 3.99 10.13 8.91
CA SER A 33 4.54 11.48 8.70
C SER A 33 3.71 12.35 7.73
N ILE A 34 2.87 11.71 6.90
CA ILE A 34 1.94 12.40 5.97
C ILE A 34 0.47 12.27 6.40
N GLY A 35 0.23 11.92 7.67
CA GLY A 35 -1.11 11.87 8.27
C GLY A 35 -1.89 10.57 8.03
N LEU A 36 -1.21 9.48 7.64
CA LEU A 36 -1.82 8.18 7.42
C LEU A 36 -1.34 7.14 8.41
N SER A 37 -2.27 6.54 9.14
CA SER A 37 -1.96 5.46 10.07
C SER A 37 -2.22 4.10 9.43
N VAL A 38 -1.23 3.19 9.54
CA VAL A 38 -1.43 1.78 9.20
C VAL A 38 -2.22 1.10 10.32
N PRO A 39 -3.36 0.43 10.03
CA PRO A 39 -4.15 -0.23 11.07
C PRO A 39 -3.37 -1.31 11.82
N ALA A 40 -3.68 -1.48 13.11
CA ALA A 40 -3.06 -2.49 13.95
C ALA A 40 -3.17 -3.91 13.35
N GLY A 41 -2.06 -4.66 13.45
CA GLY A 41 -1.94 -6.02 12.92
C GLY A 41 -1.79 -6.12 11.40
N VAL A 42 -1.69 -5.00 10.68
CA VAL A 42 -1.36 -4.99 9.24
C VAL A 42 0.14 -4.78 9.07
N LYS A 43 0.80 -5.70 8.38
CA LYS A 43 2.18 -5.54 7.93
C LYS A 43 2.17 -5.05 6.50
N VAL A 44 2.85 -3.94 6.23
CA VAL A 44 2.93 -3.35 4.89
C VAL A 44 4.37 -3.42 4.41
N LYS A 45 4.57 -3.83 3.16
CA LYS A 45 5.82 -3.63 2.44
C LYS A 45 5.51 -2.73 1.25
N VAL A 46 6.20 -1.59 1.15
CA VAL A 46 6.15 -0.72 -0.02
C VAL A 46 7.36 -1.02 -0.89
N VAL A 47 7.13 -1.01 -2.20
CA VAL A 47 8.16 -1.14 -3.22
C VAL A 47 7.94 -0.03 -4.24
N VAL A 48 8.93 0.83 -4.43
CA VAL A 48 8.88 1.89 -5.44
C VAL A 48 9.28 1.29 -6.78
N GLN A 49 8.36 1.31 -7.74
CA GLN A 49 8.59 0.77 -9.07
C GLN A 49 9.60 1.63 -9.85
N LYS A 50 10.67 0.99 -10.34
CA LYS A 50 11.71 1.61 -11.17
C LYS A 50 11.69 0.96 -12.56
N ARG A 51 12.06 1.72 -13.59
CA ARG A 51 11.97 1.30 -15.01
C ARG A 51 12.97 0.21 -15.39
N ASP A 52 14.04 0.09 -14.62
CA ASP A 52 15.17 -0.82 -14.81
C ASP A 52 15.09 -2.08 -13.95
N ARG A 53 13.94 -2.34 -13.29
CA ARG A 53 13.77 -3.45 -12.34
C ARG A 53 12.57 -4.32 -12.70
N ILE A 54 12.77 -5.64 -12.64
CA ILE A 54 11.71 -6.64 -12.71
C ILE A 54 11.30 -7.01 -11.28
N TYR A 55 10.00 -7.02 -11.01
CA TYR A 55 9.44 -7.39 -9.72
C TYR A 55 8.79 -8.77 -9.83
N PHE A 56 9.42 -9.78 -9.23
CA PHE A 56 8.94 -11.15 -9.24
C PHE A 56 8.66 -11.61 -7.80
N THR A 57 7.46 -12.16 -7.56
CA THR A 57 7.08 -12.67 -6.23
C THR A 57 6.76 -14.15 -6.31
N ILE A 58 7.33 -14.90 -5.39
CA ILE A 58 7.15 -16.35 -5.29
C ILE A 58 6.19 -16.61 -4.11
N PRO A 59 5.10 -17.34 -4.31
CA PRO A 59 4.18 -17.67 -3.23
C PRO A 59 4.87 -18.59 -2.19
N PRO A 60 4.38 -18.63 -0.94
CA PRO A 60 4.90 -19.55 0.06
C PRO A 60 4.74 -21.00 -0.41
N VAL A 61 5.83 -21.76 -0.35
CA VAL A 61 5.79 -23.20 -0.60
C VAL A 61 4.94 -23.88 0.48
N ARG A 62 4.14 -24.86 0.08
CA ARG A 62 3.37 -25.71 1.00
C ARG A 62 3.98 -27.10 1.02
N SER A 63 4.29 -27.59 2.22
CA SER A 63 4.76 -28.97 2.40
C SER A 63 3.66 -29.96 1.97
N PRO A 64 4.01 -31.09 1.35
CA PRO A 64 3.05 -32.16 1.08
C PRO A 64 2.27 -32.54 2.34
N GLY A 65 0.95 -32.72 2.22
CA GLY A 65 0.07 -33.04 3.36
C GLY A 65 -0.34 -31.86 4.24
N SER A 66 0.10 -30.62 3.95
CA SER A 66 -0.35 -29.45 4.71
C SER A 66 -1.87 -29.27 4.60
N PRO A 67 -2.58 -28.94 5.70
CA PRO A 67 -4.01 -28.67 5.68
C PRO A 67 -4.31 -27.47 4.76
N PRO A 68 -5.46 -27.45 4.06
CA PRO A 68 -5.85 -26.34 3.18
C PRO A 68 -5.61 -24.98 3.85
N PRO A 69 -5.10 -23.97 3.14
CA PRO A 69 -4.85 -22.66 3.72
C PRO A 69 -6.13 -22.11 4.36
N THR A 70 -6.01 -21.59 5.57
CA THR A 70 -7.14 -20.94 6.28
C THR A 70 -7.55 -19.62 5.64
N ALA A 71 -6.70 -19.05 4.78
CA ALA A 71 -7.01 -17.91 3.94
C ALA A 71 -6.38 -18.06 2.55
N PRO A 72 -7.08 -17.67 1.47
CA PRO A 72 -6.52 -17.67 0.12
C PRO A 72 -5.37 -16.65 0.02
N LEU A 73 -4.29 -17.05 -0.67
CA LEU A 73 -3.26 -16.12 -1.11
C LEU A 73 -3.83 -15.32 -2.29
N ASN A 74 -4.05 -14.04 -2.08
CA ASN A 74 -4.49 -13.17 -3.15
C ASN A 74 -3.30 -12.75 -3.99
N GLN A 75 -3.44 -12.89 -5.31
CA GLN A 75 -2.46 -12.41 -6.27
C GLN A 75 -3.07 -11.24 -7.03
N PHE A 76 -2.55 -10.05 -6.73
CA PHE A 76 -2.83 -8.75 -7.35
C PHE A 76 -4.22 -8.16 -7.12
N ASP A 77 -4.25 -6.99 -6.49
CA ASP A 77 -5.40 -6.08 -6.56
C ASP A 77 -4.99 -4.80 -7.31
N LEU A 78 -5.63 -4.58 -8.46
CA LEU A 78 -5.44 -3.40 -9.32
C LEU A 78 -6.53 -2.34 -9.09
N TRP A 79 -7.39 -2.51 -8.08
CA TRP A 79 -8.58 -1.67 -7.97
C TRP A 79 -8.27 -0.21 -7.61
N SER A 80 -8.80 0.71 -8.43
CA SER A 80 -8.86 2.18 -8.24
C SER A 80 -7.55 2.98 -8.23
N SER A 81 -6.38 2.36 -8.38
CA SER A 81 -5.09 3.07 -8.43
C SER A 81 -4.87 3.90 -9.71
N LYS A 82 -5.85 3.95 -10.63
CA LYS A 82 -5.70 4.47 -12.00
C LYS A 82 -4.48 3.89 -12.74
N GLY A 83 -4.07 2.66 -12.39
CA GLY A 83 -2.88 2.01 -12.94
C GLY A 83 -1.55 2.47 -12.34
N LEU A 84 -1.55 3.29 -11.27
CA LEU A 84 -0.31 3.82 -10.66
C LEU A 84 0.29 2.90 -9.59
N PHE A 85 -0.50 1.97 -9.01
CA PHE A 85 -0.06 1.12 -7.91
C PHE A 85 -0.51 -0.33 -8.10
N ILE A 86 0.39 -1.27 -7.72
CA ILE A 86 0.11 -2.70 -7.59
C ILE A 86 0.22 -3.04 -6.10
N TRP A 87 -0.88 -3.53 -5.51
CA TRP A 87 -0.87 -4.02 -4.13
C TRP A 87 -0.89 -5.54 -4.12
N LEU A 88 0.03 -6.13 -3.36
CA LEU A 88 0.06 -7.55 -3.05
C LEU A 88 -0.45 -7.73 -1.61
N VAL A 89 -1.70 -8.16 -1.45
CA VAL A 89 -2.31 -8.33 -0.13
C VAL A 89 -3.22 -9.55 -0.05
N PRO A 90 -3.39 -10.19 1.12
CA PRO A 90 -4.42 -11.23 1.35
C PRO A 90 -5.86 -10.71 1.15
N VAL A 91 -6.81 -11.57 0.76
CA VAL A 91 -8.26 -11.20 0.59
C VAL A 91 -8.81 -10.53 1.84
N ALA A 92 -8.57 -11.11 3.02
CA ALA A 92 -9.08 -10.58 4.28
C ALA A 92 -8.54 -9.18 4.60
N ALA A 93 -7.33 -8.84 4.12
CA ALA A 93 -6.73 -7.53 4.31
C ALA A 93 -7.29 -6.45 3.37
N LYS A 94 -7.98 -6.84 2.29
CA LYS A 94 -8.59 -5.92 1.32
C LYS A 94 -9.56 -4.93 1.98
N PHE A 95 -10.35 -5.38 2.97
CA PHE A 95 -11.24 -4.49 3.72
C PHE A 95 -10.49 -3.46 4.56
N LYS A 96 -9.31 -3.81 5.08
CA LYS A 96 -8.46 -2.88 5.84
C LYS A 96 -7.76 -1.87 4.93
N LEU A 97 -7.39 -2.26 3.71
CA LEU A 97 -6.93 -1.31 2.69
C LEU A 97 -8.01 -0.28 2.33
N LEU A 98 -9.27 -0.70 2.23
CA LEU A 98 -10.38 0.22 2.03
C LEU A 98 -10.47 1.24 3.17
N ALA A 99 -10.25 0.82 4.42
CA ALA A 99 -10.21 1.73 5.56
C ALA A 99 -9.07 2.75 5.45
N LEU A 100 -7.87 2.32 5.03
CA LEU A 100 -6.72 3.21 4.80
C LEU A 100 -7.02 4.25 3.71
N ARG A 101 -7.63 3.82 2.59
CA ARG A 101 -8.08 4.72 1.51
C ARG A 101 -9.20 5.67 1.97
N ASN A 102 -10.07 5.22 2.86
CA ASN A 102 -11.13 6.06 3.43
C ASN A 102 -10.56 7.10 4.38
N ALA A 103 -9.60 6.72 5.23
CA ALA A 103 -8.88 7.64 6.10
C ALA A 103 -8.17 8.72 5.28
N ALA A 104 -7.49 8.35 4.19
CA ALA A 104 -6.84 9.32 3.29
C ALA A 104 -7.81 10.31 2.65
N ARG A 105 -9.06 9.89 2.36
CA ARG A 105 -10.10 10.79 1.88
C ARG A 105 -10.56 11.77 2.97
N GLN A 106 -10.77 11.27 4.18
CA GLN A 106 -11.23 12.09 5.32
C GLN A 106 -10.20 13.14 5.74
N THR A 107 -8.90 12.82 5.71
CA THR A 107 -7.83 13.80 6.01
C THR A 107 -7.71 14.90 4.95
N GLY A 108 -8.12 14.63 3.71
CA GLY A 108 -8.09 15.61 2.61
C GLY A 108 -9.15 16.71 2.70
N ASP A 109 -10.25 16.46 3.42
CA ASP A 109 -11.37 17.40 3.56
C ASP A 109 -11.18 18.37 4.76
N GLY A 110 -10.15 18.17 5.59
CA GLY A 110 -9.92 18.94 6.82
C GLY A 110 -8.97 20.15 6.71
N HIS A 111 -8.52 20.53 5.51
CA HIS A 111 -7.59 21.67 5.31
C HIS A 111 -8.12 22.76 4.37
N ALA A 112 -9.45 22.87 4.24
CA ALA A 112 -10.07 24.02 3.62
C ALA A 112 -10.91 24.77 4.67
N GLN A 113 -10.28 25.70 5.40
CA GLN A 113 -10.82 27.04 5.72
C GLN A 113 -9.89 27.82 6.67
N PRO A 114 -9.96 29.16 6.72
CA PRO A 114 -11.07 30.03 6.31
C PRO A 114 -11.04 30.54 4.85
#